data_AF-A0A6A7Z0T2-F1
#
_entry.id   AF-A0A6A7Z0T2-F1
#
_cell.length_a   1.000
_cell.length_b   1.000
_cell.length_c   1.000
_cell.angle_alpha   90.00
_cell.angle_beta   90.00
_cell.angle_gamma   90.00
#
_symmetry.space_group_name_H-M   'P 1'
#
loop_
_entity.id
_entity.type
_entity.pdbx_description
1 polymer ?
#
loop_
_entity_poly.entity_id
_entity_poly.type
_entity_poly.pdbx_seq_one_letter_code
_entity_poly.pdbx_strand_id
1 'polypeptide(L)' 'MVKRIPVSELRLGMYIHKLAGSWVRHPFWRGSFLLTEPQDLSAIRECGVGEVWV' A
#
# COMPACT_ATOMS: atom_id res chain seq x y z
N MET A 1 8.32 14.45 0.67
CA MET A 1 8.19 14.43 -0.80
C MET A 1 7.70 13.05 -1.15
N VAL A 2 6.48 12.92 -1.67
CA VAL A 2 5.81 11.63 -1.88
C VAL A 2 6.28 11.05 -3.21
N LYS A 3 6.66 9.77 -3.23
CA LYS A 3 7.12 9.06 -4.43
C LYS A 3 6.09 8.01 -4.81
N ARG A 4 5.80 7.92 -6.12
CA ARG A 4 4.97 6.84 -6.66
C ARG A 4 5.88 5.69 -7.08
N ILE A 5 5.64 4.51 -6.53
CA ILE A 5 6.41 3.30 -6.82
C ILE A 5 5.46 2.14 -7.19
N PRO A 6 5.90 1.18 -8.00
CA PRO A 6 5.10 -0.02 -8.26
C PRO A 6 4.99 -0.87 -6.98
N VAL A 7 3.86 -1.56 -6.81
CA VAL A 7 3.62 -2.44 -5.65
C VAL A 7 4.66 -3.57 -5.54
N SER A 8 5.27 -3.97 -6.64
CA SER A 8 6.37 -4.95 -6.67
C SER A 8 7.61 -4.50 -5.89
N GLU A 9 7.84 -3.19 -5.78
CA GLU A 9 8.97 -2.61 -5.04
C GLU A 9 8.66 -2.32 -3.56
N LEU A 10 7.41 -2.55 -3.13
CA LEU A 10 6.96 -2.33 -1.77
C LEU A 10 7.66 -3.27 -0.79
N ARG A 11 8.16 -2.73 0.33
CA ARG A 11 8.84 -3.46 1.39
C ARG A 11 8.33 -3.03 2.76
N LEU A 12 8.41 -3.94 3.72
CA LEU A 12 8.17 -3.62 5.13
C LEU A 12 9.11 -2.49 5.59
N GLY A 13 8.59 -1.61 6.43
CA GLY A 13 9.25 -0.39 6.89
C GLY A 13 9.01 0.84 6.00
N MET A 14 8.34 0.70 4.85
CA MET A 14 7.95 1.85 4.03
C MET A 14 6.70 2.54 4.58
N TYR A 15 6.68 3.88 4.54
CA TYR A 15 5.50 4.65 4.92
C TYR A 15 4.59 4.85 3.72
N ILE A 16 3.42 4.23 3.73
CA ILE A 16 2.45 4.36 2.64
C ILE A 16 1.63 5.62 2.89
N HIS A 17 1.65 6.54 1.94
CA HIS A 17 0.82 7.75 1.95
C HIS A 17 -0.58 7.51 1.40
N LYS A 18 -0.70 6.75 0.29
CA LYS A 18 -1.96 6.44 -0.39
C LYS A 18 -1.76 5.26 -1.37
N LEU A 19 -2.80 4.49 -1.70
CA LEU A 19 -2.78 3.52 -2.82
C LEU A 19 -3.50 4.07 -4.06
N ALA A 20 -3.03 3.72 -5.26
CA ALA A 20 -3.63 4.14 -6.54
C ALA A 20 -4.89 3.32 -6.87
N GLY A 21 -6.04 3.71 -6.32
CA GLY A 21 -7.32 3.12 -6.70
C GLY A 21 -8.46 3.42 -5.74
N SER A 22 -9.70 3.19 -6.20
CA SER A 22 -10.87 3.13 -5.33
C SER A 22 -10.80 1.81 -4.56
N TRP A 23 -10.60 1.90 -3.25
CA TRP A 23 -10.46 0.72 -2.38
C TRP A 23 -11.76 -0.06 -2.34
N VAL A 24 -11.87 -1.09 -3.18
CA VAL A 24 -12.98 -2.03 -3.12
C VAL A 24 -12.61 -3.11 -2.10
N ARG A 25 -13.11 -2.95 -0.87
CA ARG A 25 -13.16 -3.95 0.21
C ARG A 25 -11.84 -4.30 0.90
N HIS A 26 -11.35 -3.47 1.82
CA HIS A 26 -10.64 -4.01 3.00
C HIS A 26 -10.92 -3.15 4.24
N PRO A 27 -11.05 -3.76 5.44
CA PRO A 27 -11.35 -3.06 6.68
C PRO A 27 -10.20 -2.20 7.25
N PHE A 28 -9.04 -2.16 6.59
CA PHE A 28 -7.83 -1.45 7.05
C PHE A 28 -7.74 -0.01 6.52
N TRP A 29 -8.82 0.75 6.68
CA TRP A 29 -9.00 2.12 6.20
C TRP A 29 -8.13 3.14 6.97
N ARG A 30 -6.81 2.99 6.95
CA ARG A 30 -5.87 4.04 7.40
C ARG A 30 -5.34 4.71 6.15
N GLY A 31 -5.60 6.02 6.01
CA GLY A 31 -5.19 6.78 4.82
C GLY A 31 -3.70 6.63 4.54
N SER A 32 -2.87 6.92 5.54
CA SER A 32 -1.43 6.73 5.50
C SER A 32 -0.98 5.92 6.72
N PHE A 33 -0.04 4.99 6.53
CA PHE A 33 0.45 4.15 7.61
C PHE A 33 1.84 3.59 7.30
N LEU A 34 2.57 3.22 8.35
CA LEU A 34 3.83 2.50 8.22
C LEU A 34 3.53 1.02 7.94
N LEU A 35 3.99 0.51 6.79
CA LEU A 35 3.83 -0.89 6.42
C LEU A 35 4.75 -1.75 7.29
N THR A 36 4.20 -2.34 8.34
CA THR A 36 4.96 -3.17 9.29
C THR A 36 4.54 -4.62 9.26
N GLU A 37 3.28 -4.88 8.93
CA GLU A 37 2.70 -6.22 8.90
C GLU A 37 2.89 -6.87 7.51
N PRO A 38 3.44 -8.10 7.43
CA PRO A 38 3.51 -8.87 6.18
C PRO A 38 2.14 -9.13 5.56
N GLN A 39 1.10 -9.21 6.39
CA GLN A 39 -0.29 -9.44 5.99
C GLN A 39 -0.81 -8.29 5.13
N ASP A 40 -0.51 -7.04 5.53
CA ASP A 40 -0.86 -5.84 4.77
C ASP A 40 -0.13 -5.80 3.42
N LEU A 41 1.15 -6.19 3.39
CA LEU A 41 1.93 -6.26 2.15
C LEU A 41 1.32 -7.28 1.16
N SER A 42 0.89 -8.45 1.65
CA SER A 42 0.21 -9.44 0.80
C SER A 42 -1.12 -8.91 0.29
N ALA A 43 -1.94 -8.31 1.17
CA ALA A 43 -3.22 -7.73 0.80
C ALA A 43 -3.09 -6.65 -0.29
N ILE A 44 -2.08 -5.77 -0.18
CA ILE A 44 -1.82 -4.74 -1.20
C ILE A 44 -1.45 -5.37 -2.55
N ARG A 45 -0.66 -6.44 -2.54
CA ARG A 45 -0.28 -7.18 -3.76
C ARG A 45 -1.45 -7.92 -4.39
N GLU A 46 -2.33 -8.49 -3.58
CA GLU A 46 -3.50 -9.25 -4.01
C GLU A 46 -4.66 -8.36 -4.48
N CYS A 47 -4.72 -7.11 -3.99
CA CYS A 47 -5.76 -6.15 -4.35
C CYS A 47 -5.71 -5.70 -5.82
N GLY A 48 -4.65 -6.05 -6.56
CA GLY A 48 -4.51 -5.71 -7.98
C GLY A 48 -4.19 -4.23 -8.23
N VAL A 49 -3.76 -3.50 -7.20
CA VAL A 49 -3.26 -2.13 -7.32
C VAL A 49 -1.88 -2.18 -7.97
N GLY A 50 -1.67 -1.42 -9.05
CA GLY A 50 -0.38 -1.38 -9.73
C GLY A 50 0.68 -0.55 -9.00
N GLU A 51 0.24 0.51 -8.31
CA GLU A 51 1.13 1.55 -7.79
C GLU A 51 0.68 2.10 -6.43
N VAL A 52 1.65 2.57 -5.65
CA VAL A 52 1.39 3.22 -4.36
C VAL A 52 2.20 4.50 -4.25
N TRP A 53 1.78 5.36 -3.34
CA TRP A 53 2.53 6.51 -2.89
C TRP A 53 3.20 6.21 -1.55
N VAL A 54 4.54 6.27 -1.50
CA VAL A 54 5.39 6.18 -0.30
C VAL A 54 6.23 7.43 -0.04
#